data_AF-A0A7R8X821-F1
#
_entry.id   AF-A0A7R8X821-F1
#
_cell.length_a   1.000
_cell.length_b   1.000
_cell.length_c   1.000
_cell.angle_alpha   90.00
_cell.angle_beta   90.00
_cell.angle_gamma   90.00
#
_symmetry.space_group_name_H-M   'P 1'
#
loop_
_entity.id
_entity.type
_entity.pdbx_description
1 polymer ?
#
loop_
_entity_poly.entity_id
_entity_poly.type
_entity_poly.pdbx_seq_one_letter_code
_entity_poly.pdbx_strand_id
1 'polypeptide(L)'
;MAAHVIKLDDAQCHGFTSTFCVIWKKSISPRLGILRYVASLKPRNLPNSMCSYDCESDSELNTSDERSLLRFHPHHGRNLILCDKRTMAYRKTSFAEAVTFSHRALYPGEIFLVEIEGTERGWSGHLRLGLTQLDPSTGFALPQDSLSELGLMGHSWIVAVSNSHIGNLDIRPYHHPGSPKDFLPLKSFPRHLLVPTVSQSVLPTDVGSRIGVFYIPSSEEFAEMHIVVNGADQGVLEDGIPYRDAPLFGVVDVYGTTKQVRVLHIHSVPSLQNACRDVILQRVKYAAVYKLPLPEKLKEYLLCPV
;
A
#
# COMPACT_ATOMS: atom_id res chain seq x y z
N MET A 1 5.93 -53.89 28.56
CA MET A 1 6.24 -53.11 27.35
C MET A 1 6.58 -51.69 27.78
N ALA A 2 7.84 -51.31 27.58
CA ALA A 2 8.41 -50.05 28.03
C ALA A 2 7.84 -48.88 27.22
N ALA A 3 7.27 -47.87 27.89
CA ALA A 3 7.00 -46.58 27.29
C ALA A 3 8.28 -45.75 27.37
N HIS A 4 8.92 -45.53 26.22
CA HIS A 4 10.07 -44.65 26.09
C HIS A 4 9.70 -43.22 26.53
N VAL A 5 10.43 -42.72 27.53
CA VAL A 5 10.52 -41.29 27.83
C VAL A 5 11.29 -40.65 26.68
N ILE A 6 10.59 -39.97 25.78
CA ILE A 6 11.24 -39.02 24.87
C ILE A 6 11.34 -37.71 25.65
N LYS A 7 12.52 -37.47 26.22
CA LYS A 7 13.00 -36.12 26.52
C LYS A 7 13.06 -35.35 25.21
N LEU A 8 12.25 -34.31 25.09
CA LEU A 8 12.56 -33.18 24.22
C LEU A 8 12.96 -32.03 25.14
N ASP A 9 14.25 -32.04 25.49
CA ASP A 9 14.96 -30.85 25.92
C ASP A 9 15.06 -29.88 24.71
N ASP A 10 15.20 -28.59 25.00
CA ASP A 10 15.30 -27.42 24.11
C ASP A 10 14.00 -26.68 23.75
N ALA A 11 13.38 -26.10 24.79
CA ALA A 11 12.69 -24.82 24.63
C ALA A 11 13.73 -23.72 24.35
N GLN A 12 14.10 -23.51 23.09
CA GLN A 12 14.92 -22.35 22.73
C GLN A 12 14.03 -21.09 22.67
N CYS A 13 14.25 -20.20 23.63
CA CYS A 13 13.79 -18.82 23.58
C CYS A 13 14.63 -18.05 22.55
N HIS A 14 14.04 -17.70 21.41
CA HIS A 14 14.64 -16.75 20.46
C HIS A 14 13.74 -15.52 20.32
N GLY A 15 14.26 -14.37 20.75
CA GLY A 15 13.78 -13.04 20.33
C GLY A 15 12.87 -12.32 21.33
N PHE A 16 13.42 -11.26 21.93
CA PHE A 16 12.79 -10.40 22.93
C PHE A 16 11.87 -9.34 22.28
N THR A 17 10.68 -9.10 22.85
CA THR A 17 9.97 -7.81 22.68
C THR A 17 9.87 -7.12 24.03
N SER A 18 9.95 -5.78 24.04
CA SER A 18 10.19 -4.95 25.22
C SER A 18 9.07 -4.90 26.26
N THR A 19 7.99 -5.69 26.17
CA THR A 19 6.92 -5.62 27.19
C THR A 19 6.15 -6.92 27.43
N PHE A 20 6.17 -7.90 26.50
CA PHE A 20 5.46 -9.17 26.65
C PHE A 20 6.26 -10.35 26.08
N CYS A 21 6.14 -11.53 26.70
CA CYS A 21 6.65 -12.79 26.15
C CYS A 21 5.49 -13.56 25.51
N VAL A 22 5.62 -13.97 24.24
CA VAL A 22 4.64 -14.83 23.56
C VAL A 22 5.06 -16.27 23.78
N ILE A 23 4.21 -17.06 24.45
CA ILE A 23 4.43 -18.49 24.66
C ILE A 23 3.43 -19.26 23.78
N TRP A 24 3.95 -20.06 22.85
CA TRP A 24 3.14 -20.98 22.05
C TRP A 24 2.94 -22.28 22.82
N LYS A 25 1.70 -22.59 23.20
CA LYS A 25 1.35 -23.92 23.74
C LYS A 25 0.59 -24.71 22.68
N LYS A 26 1.12 -25.88 22.31
CA LYS A 26 0.36 -26.91 21.58
C LYS A 26 -0.70 -27.48 22.54
N SER A 27 -1.98 -27.38 22.19
CA SER A 27 -3.06 -28.07 22.90
C SER A 27 -3.81 -28.97 21.93
N ILE A 28 -3.86 -30.26 22.23
CA ILE A 28 -4.60 -31.26 21.45
C ILE A 28 -6.02 -31.35 22.03
N SER A 29 -7.04 -31.06 21.22
CA SER A 29 -8.44 -31.26 21.61
C SER A 29 -8.81 -32.76 21.49
N PRO A 30 -9.30 -33.42 22.55
CA PRO A 30 -9.56 -34.87 22.52
C PRO A 30 -10.74 -35.31 21.62
N ARG A 31 -11.50 -34.39 21.01
CA ARG A 31 -12.76 -34.72 20.33
C ARG A 31 -12.79 -34.53 18.82
N LEU A 32 -11.82 -33.87 18.19
CA LEU A 32 -11.89 -33.61 16.73
C LEU A 32 -10.56 -33.61 15.95
N GLY A 33 -9.40 -33.93 16.55
CA GLY A 33 -8.14 -34.05 15.80
C GLY A 33 -7.63 -32.77 15.13
N ILE A 34 -8.20 -31.59 15.43
CA ILE A 34 -7.75 -30.30 14.89
C ILE A 34 -6.67 -29.70 15.79
N LEU A 35 -5.51 -29.39 15.20
CA LEU A 35 -4.44 -28.59 15.82
C LEU A 35 -4.92 -27.15 16.03
N ARG A 36 -4.92 -26.67 17.27
CA ARG A 36 -5.15 -25.25 17.60
C ARG A 36 -3.92 -24.66 18.28
N TYR A 37 -3.44 -23.55 17.74
CA TYR A 37 -2.45 -22.70 18.40
C TYR A 37 -3.19 -21.62 19.21
N VAL A 38 -2.93 -21.55 20.51
CA VAL A 38 -3.50 -20.52 21.39
C VAL A 38 -2.35 -19.66 21.90
N ALA A 39 -2.38 -18.37 21.57
CA ALA A 39 -1.45 -17.38 22.09
C ALA A 39 -1.94 -16.83 23.44
N SER A 40 -1.04 -16.66 24.41
CA SER A 40 -1.32 -16.02 25.70
C SER A 40 -0.21 -15.03 26.03
N LEU A 41 -0.59 -13.81 26.44
CA LEU A 41 0.32 -12.70 26.74
C LEU A 41 0.41 -12.48 28.27
N LYS A 42 1.63 -12.24 28.79
CA LYS A 42 1.87 -11.74 30.17
C LYS A 42 2.83 -10.54 30.17
N PRO A 43 2.53 -9.44 30.91
CA PRO A 43 3.38 -8.25 30.95
C PRO A 43 4.62 -8.41 31.85
N ARG A 44 5.73 -7.76 31.50
CA ARG A 44 6.83 -7.42 32.43
C ARG A 44 6.85 -5.90 32.68
N ASN A 45 7.01 -5.52 33.95
CA ASN A 45 7.38 -4.16 34.35
C ASN A 45 8.86 -3.91 33.99
N LEU A 46 9.19 -2.90 33.17
CA LEU A 46 10.50 -2.20 33.04
C LEU A 46 10.40 -1.00 32.04
N PRO A 47 11.33 -0.02 32.09
CA PRO A 47 11.02 1.41 31.90
C PRO A 47 11.14 1.92 30.46
N ASN A 48 10.39 3.00 30.18
CA ASN A 48 10.33 3.73 28.91
C ASN A 48 11.70 4.29 28.47
N SER A 49 12.20 3.83 27.33
CA SER A 49 13.27 4.48 26.56
C SER A 49 12.71 4.96 25.21
N MET A 50 12.02 6.09 25.27
CA MET A 50 12.10 7.25 24.37
C MET A 50 12.47 7.00 22.88
N CYS A 51 11.44 6.88 22.03
CA CYS A 51 11.44 7.44 20.68
C CYS A 51 10.20 8.34 20.58
N SER A 52 10.23 9.50 21.25
CA SER A 52 9.24 10.55 21.07
C SER A 52 9.57 11.30 19.78
N TYR A 53 8.96 10.89 18.68
CA TYR A 53 8.74 11.81 17.57
C TYR A 53 7.44 12.55 17.90
N ASP A 54 7.58 13.77 18.40
CA ASP A 54 6.44 14.66 18.61
C ASP A 54 5.93 15.07 17.23
N CYS A 55 4.83 14.46 16.77
CA CYS A 55 4.17 14.85 15.53
C CYS A 55 3.33 16.09 15.83
N GLU A 56 3.90 17.26 15.52
CA GLU A 56 3.24 18.55 15.70
C GLU A 56 1.94 18.64 14.89
N SER A 57 0.92 19.24 15.49
CA SER A 57 -0.37 19.51 14.85
C SER A 57 -0.24 20.67 13.86
N ASP A 58 -0.26 20.37 12.56
CA ASP A 58 -0.15 21.39 11.51
C ASP A 58 -1.43 22.24 11.40
N SER A 59 -1.25 23.57 11.47
CA SER A 59 -2.24 24.57 11.08
C SER A 59 -2.31 24.69 9.54
N GLU A 60 -3.52 24.62 8.98
CA GLU A 60 -3.77 24.69 7.53
C GLU A 60 -3.37 26.05 6.93
N LEU A 61 -2.26 26.08 6.18
CA LEU A 61 -1.97 27.14 5.20
C LEU A 61 -2.18 26.58 3.79
N ASN A 62 -3.32 26.95 3.20
CA ASN A 62 -3.79 26.50 1.89
C ASN A 62 -3.08 27.26 0.74
N THR A 63 -2.15 26.60 0.07
CA THR A 63 -1.85 26.89 -1.35
C THR A 63 -2.58 25.86 -2.22
N SER A 64 -3.06 26.27 -3.40
CA SER A 64 -3.82 25.39 -4.31
C SER A 64 -3.01 24.19 -4.80
N ASP A 65 -1.68 24.29 -4.84
CA ASP A 65 -0.78 23.24 -5.30
C ASP A 65 -0.67 22.08 -4.31
N GLU A 66 -0.71 22.35 -3.01
CA GLU A 66 -0.61 21.32 -1.97
C GLU A 66 -1.76 20.33 -2.00
N ARG A 67 -2.98 20.76 -2.35
CA ARG A 67 -4.16 19.87 -2.43
C ARG A 67 -4.03 18.79 -3.51
N SER A 68 -3.15 18.97 -4.49
CA SER A 68 -2.95 18.00 -5.57
C SER A 68 -2.02 16.84 -5.19
N LEU A 69 -1.14 17.07 -4.20
CA LEU A 69 -0.12 16.10 -3.78
C LEU A 69 -0.74 14.94 -3.01
N LEU A 70 -0.41 13.70 -3.44
CA LEU A 70 -0.85 12.49 -2.75
C LEU A 70 -0.32 12.45 -1.32
N ARG A 71 -1.17 12.00 -0.40
CA ARG A 71 -0.95 11.93 1.04
C ARG A 71 -1.71 10.73 1.57
N PHE A 72 -1.37 10.29 2.76
CA PHE A 72 -2.17 9.32 3.50
C PHE A 72 -3.50 9.94 3.96
N HIS A 73 -4.58 9.16 3.87
CA HIS A 73 -5.89 9.54 4.38
C HIS A 73 -5.90 9.53 5.92
N PRO A 74 -6.59 10.48 6.60
CA PRO A 74 -6.69 10.49 8.06
C PRO A 74 -7.41 9.28 8.66
N HIS A 75 -8.27 8.61 7.88
CA HIS A 75 -8.85 7.31 8.25
C HIS A 75 -7.80 6.21 8.04
N HIS A 76 -7.21 5.72 9.13
CA HIS A 76 -6.16 4.72 9.11
C HIS A 76 -6.22 3.81 10.34
N GLY A 77 -5.52 2.68 10.29
CA GLY A 77 -5.50 1.67 11.34
C GLY A 77 -4.97 2.23 12.66
N ARG A 78 -5.46 1.68 13.77
CA ARG A 78 -5.16 2.18 15.13
C ARG A 78 -3.69 2.12 15.53
N ASN A 79 -2.90 1.31 14.84
CA ASN A 79 -1.47 1.15 15.08
C ASN A 79 -0.60 2.01 14.17
N LEU A 80 -1.18 2.79 13.25
CA LEU A 80 -0.47 3.82 12.51
C LEU A 80 -0.55 5.18 13.20
N ILE A 81 0.49 5.96 12.98
CA ILE A 81 0.53 7.40 13.24
C ILE A 81 1.03 8.07 11.95
N LEU A 82 0.35 9.13 11.55
CA LEU A 82 0.70 9.93 10.38
C LEU A 82 1.44 11.20 10.82
N CYS A 83 2.57 11.51 10.19
CA CYS A 83 3.34 12.74 10.43
C CYS A 83 3.73 13.40 9.10
N ASP A 84 4.43 14.53 9.18
CA ASP A 84 4.88 15.32 8.03
C ASP A 84 3.73 15.64 7.06
N LYS A 85 2.70 16.35 7.54
CA LYS A 85 1.51 16.67 6.75
C LYS A 85 0.83 15.44 6.13
N ARG A 86 0.83 14.30 6.83
CA ARG A 86 0.31 12.99 6.36
C ARG A 86 1.04 12.43 5.14
N THR A 87 2.29 12.81 4.92
CA THR A 87 3.15 12.17 3.91
C THR A 87 3.90 10.97 4.47
N MET A 88 4.05 10.87 5.78
CA MET A 88 4.74 9.77 6.45
C MET A 88 3.78 8.98 7.34
N ALA A 89 3.83 7.66 7.28
CA ALA A 89 3.09 6.76 8.15
C ALA A 89 4.07 5.84 8.89
N TYR A 90 3.96 5.77 10.21
CA TYR A 90 4.76 4.85 11.03
C TYR A 90 3.87 3.97 11.90
N ARG A 91 4.24 2.70 12.01
CA ARG A 91 3.54 1.73 12.85
C ARG A 91 4.05 1.82 14.29
N LYS A 92 3.26 2.37 15.20
CA LYS A 92 3.66 2.59 16.61
C LYS A 92 3.82 1.29 17.40
N THR A 93 2.99 0.29 17.15
CA THR A 93 2.98 -0.98 17.89
C THR A 93 2.33 -2.11 17.07
N SER A 94 2.39 -3.34 17.56
CA SER A 94 1.85 -4.55 16.92
C SER A 94 2.44 -4.82 15.54
N PHE A 95 1.95 -5.86 14.88
CA PHE A 95 2.19 -6.17 13.46
C PHE A 95 0.96 -5.98 12.58
N ALA A 96 -0.20 -5.77 13.21
CA ALA A 96 -1.52 -5.70 12.58
C ALA A 96 -2.12 -4.30 12.69
N GLU A 97 -3.24 -4.06 12.00
CA GLU A 97 -4.02 -2.80 12.05
C GLU A 97 -3.19 -1.55 11.70
N ALA A 98 -2.34 -1.72 10.69
CA ALA A 98 -1.46 -0.70 10.19
C ALA A 98 -1.77 -0.31 8.73
N VAL A 99 -3.06 -0.34 8.38
CA VAL A 99 -3.58 0.02 7.05
C VAL A 99 -3.82 1.52 6.93
N THR A 100 -3.47 2.08 5.79
CA THR A 100 -3.84 3.44 5.38
C THR A 100 -4.15 3.48 3.89
N PHE A 101 -4.68 4.62 3.44
CA PHE A 101 -5.18 4.81 2.09
C PHE A 101 -4.60 6.09 1.48
N SER A 102 -4.65 6.23 0.16
CA SER A 102 -4.48 7.53 -0.47
C SER A 102 -5.62 8.46 -0.04
N HIS A 103 -5.32 9.74 0.20
CA HIS A 103 -6.32 10.70 0.68
C HIS A 103 -7.42 11.04 -0.33
N ARG A 104 -7.22 10.68 -1.60
CA ARG A 104 -8.17 10.83 -2.71
C ARG A 104 -8.03 9.63 -3.65
N ALA A 105 -9.00 9.44 -4.54
CA ALA A 105 -8.89 8.44 -5.59
C ALA A 105 -7.72 8.76 -6.53
N LEU A 106 -7.15 7.69 -7.08
CA LEU A 106 -6.08 7.73 -8.06
C LEU A 106 -6.69 7.90 -9.45
N TYR A 107 -6.06 8.74 -10.26
CA TYR A 107 -6.38 8.80 -11.69
C TYR A 107 -5.82 7.58 -12.44
N PRO A 108 -6.39 7.21 -13.60
CA PRO A 108 -5.79 6.22 -14.48
C PRO A 108 -4.31 6.54 -14.76
N GLY A 109 -3.42 5.58 -14.50
CA GLY A 109 -1.97 5.73 -14.66
C GLY A 109 -1.27 6.58 -13.58
N GLU A 110 -1.98 7.13 -12.61
CA GLU A 110 -1.37 7.82 -11.46
C GLU A 110 -0.79 6.80 -10.48
N ILE A 111 0.50 6.95 -10.15
CA ILE A 111 1.19 6.04 -9.23
C ILE A 111 1.09 6.58 -7.80
N PHE A 112 0.52 5.77 -6.92
CA PHE A 112 0.66 5.96 -5.48
C PHE A 112 1.97 5.32 -5.03
N LEU A 113 3.02 6.13 -4.96
CA LEU A 113 4.40 5.69 -4.68
C LEU A 113 4.77 5.92 -3.22
N VAL A 114 5.34 4.91 -2.57
CA VAL A 114 5.88 5.02 -1.22
C VAL A 114 7.34 4.58 -1.16
N GLU A 115 8.13 5.22 -0.30
CA GLU A 115 9.47 4.80 0.10
C GLU A 115 9.42 4.15 1.47
N ILE A 116 10.15 3.05 1.67
CA ILE A 116 10.35 2.43 2.99
C ILE A 116 11.43 3.23 3.73
N GLU A 117 11.06 3.94 4.79
CA GLU A 117 12.02 4.71 5.59
C GLU A 117 12.55 3.93 6.79
N GLY A 118 11.83 2.89 7.23
CA GLY A 118 12.17 2.17 8.45
C GLY A 118 11.69 0.73 8.45
N THR A 119 12.51 -0.14 9.05
CA THR A 119 12.20 -1.55 9.30
C THR A 119 12.34 -1.89 10.78
N GLU A 120 11.64 -2.93 11.22
CA GLU A 120 11.65 -3.42 12.60
C GLU A 120 12.02 -4.91 12.62
N ARG A 121 13.09 -5.24 13.36
CA ARG A 121 13.54 -6.64 13.52
C ARG A 121 12.58 -7.41 14.43
N GLY A 122 12.55 -8.73 14.27
CA GLY A 122 11.73 -9.63 15.10
C GLY A 122 10.31 -9.87 14.56
N TRP A 123 9.95 -9.25 13.44
CA TRP A 123 8.73 -9.53 12.70
C TRP A 123 9.02 -10.30 11.42
N SER A 124 8.02 -11.01 10.90
CA SER A 124 8.04 -11.65 9.60
C SER A 124 6.96 -11.05 8.69
N GLY A 125 7.10 -11.25 7.38
CA GLY A 125 6.24 -10.62 6.38
C GLY A 125 6.71 -9.24 5.98
N HIS A 126 6.05 -8.69 4.97
CA HIS A 126 6.49 -7.49 4.25
C HIS A 126 5.32 -6.53 4.01
N LEU A 127 5.65 -5.32 3.57
CA LEU A 127 4.68 -4.32 3.10
C LEU A 127 3.65 -4.94 2.15
N ARG A 128 2.39 -4.54 2.30
CA ARG A 128 1.34 -4.87 1.33
C ARG A 128 0.83 -3.58 0.70
N LEU A 129 0.51 -3.66 -0.58
CA LEU A 129 0.12 -2.53 -1.40
C LEU A 129 -1.01 -2.95 -2.33
N GLY A 130 -1.90 -2.03 -2.70
CA GLY A 130 -3.03 -2.39 -3.53
C GLY A 130 -3.97 -1.25 -3.87
N LEU A 131 -5.12 -1.61 -4.41
CA LEU A 131 -6.23 -0.71 -4.71
C LEU A 131 -7.48 -1.11 -3.95
N THR A 132 -8.36 -0.16 -3.68
CA THR A 132 -9.69 -0.40 -3.11
C THR A 132 -10.73 0.56 -3.66
N GLN A 133 -11.96 0.08 -3.80
CA GLN A 133 -13.15 0.89 -4.07
C GLN A 133 -13.83 1.39 -2.79
N LEU A 134 -13.31 1.02 -1.61
CA LEU A 134 -13.84 1.50 -0.35
C LEU A 134 -13.35 2.93 -0.10
N ASP A 135 -14.26 3.90 -0.23
CA ASP A 135 -13.95 5.31 0.05
C ASP A 135 -13.62 5.48 1.54
N PRO A 136 -12.38 5.85 1.91
CA PRO A 136 -11.95 6.00 3.29
C PRO A 136 -12.65 7.17 4.01
N SER A 137 -13.30 8.08 3.27
CA SER A 137 -14.12 9.16 3.83
C SER A 137 -15.41 8.65 4.46
N THR A 138 -15.87 7.46 4.10
CA THR A 138 -17.08 6.83 4.66
C THR A 138 -16.88 6.31 6.08
N GLY A 139 -15.63 6.22 6.55
CA GLY A 139 -15.31 5.79 7.91
C GLY A 139 -15.61 4.31 8.18
N PHE A 140 -15.58 3.46 7.15
CA PHE A 140 -15.82 2.03 7.29
C PHE A 140 -14.89 1.39 8.33
N ALA A 141 -15.35 0.31 8.98
CA ALA A 141 -14.56 -0.39 9.99
C ALA A 141 -13.28 -0.94 9.37
N LEU A 142 -12.13 -0.55 9.92
CA LEU A 142 -10.84 -1.00 9.43
C LEU A 142 -10.54 -2.42 9.91
N PRO A 143 -10.02 -3.30 9.02
CA PRO A 143 -9.75 -4.68 9.38
C PRO A 143 -8.51 -4.82 10.25
N GLN A 144 -8.41 -5.96 10.93
CA GLN A 144 -7.19 -6.33 11.64
C GLN A 144 -6.09 -6.76 10.68
N ASP A 145 -6.47 -7.49 9.63
CA ASP A 145 -5.55 -7.96 8.58
C ASP A 145 -6.07 -7.58 7.19
N SER A 146 -5.35 -6.71 6.48
CA SER A 146 -5.77 -6.16 5.19
C SER A 146 -5.95 -7.23 4.11
N LEU A 147 -5.02 -8.17 4.03
CA LEU A 147 -4.98 -9.20 3.00
C LEU A 147 -6.15 -10.19 3.17
N SER A 148 -6.45 -10.52 4.43
CA SER A 148 -7.48 -11.50 4.78
C SER A 148 -8.88 -10.90 4.84
N GLU A 149 -9.05 -9.61 5.13
CA GLU A 149 -10.38 -9.02 5.32
C GLU A 149 -10.78 -8.06 4.18
N LEU A 150 -9.88 -7.17 3.70
CA LEU A 150 -10.23 -6.27 2.59
C LEU A 150 -10.34 -7.03 1.26
N GLY A 151 -9.44 -7.97 1.02
CA GLY A 151 -9.47 -8.81 -0.19
C GLY A 151 -10.74 -9.65 -0.28
N LEU A 152 -11.26 -10.13 0.85
CA LEU A 152 -12.50 -10.93 0.89
C LEU A 152 -13.77 -10.11 0.72
N MET A 153 -13.72 -8.79 0.89
CA MET A 153 -14.87 -7.91 0.68
C MET A 153 -15.21 -7.70 -0.80
N GLY A 154 -14.39 -8.20 -1.74
CA GLY A 154 -14.64 -8.13 -3.19
C GLY A 154 -14.44 -6.75 -3.82
N HIS A 155 -13.96 -5.78 -3.03
CA HIS A 155 -13.76 -4.39 -3.46
C HIS A 155 -12.32 -3.92 -3.26
N SER A 156 -11.38 -4.82 -2.97
CA SER A 156 -9.98 -4.49 -2.76
C SER A 156 -9.05 -5.54 -3.35
N TRP A 157 -7.97 -5.08 -3.97
CA TRP A 157 -6.96 -5.87 -4.67
C TRP A 157 -5.61 -5.56 -4.03
N ILE A 158 -5.13 -6.43 -3.14
CA ILE A 158 -3.96 -6.17 -2.29
C ILE A 158 -2.94 -7.30 -2.44
N VAL A 159 -1.69 -6.93 -2.67
CA VAL A 159 -0.57 -7.85 -2.85
C VAL A 159 0.49 -7.63 -1.78
N ALA A 160 1.12 -8.72 -1.34
CA ALA A 160 2.29 -8.65 -0.47
C ALA A 160 3.56 -8.47 -1.31
N VAL A 161 4.33 -7.43 -1.01
CA VAL A 161 5.60 -7.18 -1.70
C VAL A 161 6.65 -8.12 -1.12
N SER A 162 7.03 -9.16 -1.86
CA SER A 162 8.07 -10.10 -1.46
C SER A 162 9.39 -9.85 -2.19
N ASN A 163 10.46 -10.46 -1.67
CA ASN A 163 11.76 -10.51 -2.34
C ASN A 163 11.77 -11.31 -3.65
N SER A 164 10.67 -11.95 -4.06
CA SER A 164 10.59 -12.56 -5.41
C SER A 164 10.31 -11.53 -6.50
N HIS A 165 9.88 -10.31 -6.13
CA HIS A 165 9.74 -9.17 -7.06
C HIS A 165 11.10 -8.51 -7.38
N ILE A 166 12.20 -9.26 -7.24
CA ILE A 166 13.52 -8.81 -7.70
C ILE A 166 13.43 -8.63 -9.21
N GLY A 167 13.55 -7.38 -9.64
CA GLY A 167 13.57 -7.02 -11.04
C GLY A 167 14.58 -7.88 -11.80
N ASN A 168 14.08 -8.59 -12.81
CA ASN A 168 14.89 -8.79 -14.00
C ASN A 168 15.20 -7.38 -14.50
N LEU A 169 16.43 -6.91 -14.25
CA LEU A 169 16.99 -5.68 -14.81
C LEU A 169 16.98 -5.71 -16.36
N ASP A 170 16.73 -6.87 -16.95
CA ASP A 170 16.27 -6.98 -18.33
C ASP A 170 14.81 -6.58 -18.43
N ILE A 171 14.60 -5.30 -18.76
CA ILE A 171 13.36 -4.78 -19.34
C ILE A 171 12.99 -5.70 -20.52
N ARG A 172 12.22 -6.76 -20.28
CA ARG A 172 11.36 -7.31 -21.31
C ARG A 172 10.15 -6.38 -21.32
N PRO A 173 9.91 -5.63 -22.40
CA PRO A 173 8.61 -5.01 -22.57
C PRO A 173 7.61 -6.17 -22.54
N TYR A 174 6.80 -6.27 -21.49
CA TYR A 174 5.67 -7.18 -21.52
C TYR A 174 4.77 -6.68 -22.65
N HIS A 175 4.84 -7.38 -23.78
CA HIS A 175 4.10 -7.09 -24.98
C HIS A 175 2.73 -7.75 -24.85
N HIS A 176 1.71 -7.00 -24.44
CA HIS A 176 0.34 -7.36 -24.78
C HIS A 176 0.09 -6.93 -26.23
N PRO A 177 -0.14 -7.86 -27.18
CA PRO A 177 -0.59 -7.49 -28.52
C PRO A 177 -1.98 -6.88 -28.41
N GLY A 178 -2.08 -5.55 -28.48
CA GLY A 178 -3.34 -4.80 -28.44
C GLY A 178 -3.42 -3.71 -27.37
N SER A 179 -2.55 -3.73 -26.34
CA SER A 179 -2.46 -2.62 -25.40
C SER A 179 -1.88 -1.39 -26.13
N PRO A 180 -2.49 -0.19 -26.00
CA PRO A 180 -1.93 1.00 -26.62
C PRO A 180 -0.53 1.26 -26.04
N LYS A 181 0.48 1.10 -26.91
CA LYS A 181 1.94 1.03 -26.61
C LYS A 181 2.52 2.22 -25.84
N ASP A 182 1.72 3.25 -25.60
CA ASP A 182 2.15 4.60 -25.21
C ASP A 182 1.78 4.97 -23.76
N PHE A 183 1.09 4.10 -23.02
CA PHE A 183 0.48 4.46 -21.73
C PHE A 183 1.14 3.89 -20.47
N LEU A 184 2.29 3.19 -20.56
CA LEU A 184 3.00 2.80 -19.34
C LEU A 184 3.53 4.07 -18.63
N PRO A 185 2.99 4.45 -17.46
CA PRO A 185 3.34 5.70 -16.79
C PRO A 185 4.84 5.77 -16.49
N LEU A 186 5.47 4.61 -16.26
CA LEU A 186 6.88 4.52 -15.91
C LEU A 186 7.84 5.10 -16.96
N LYS A 187 7.48 5.12 -18.25
CA LYS A 187 8.37 5.65 -19.30
C LYS A 187 8.45 7.17 -19.32
N SER A 188 7.42 7.86 -18.80
CA SER A 188 7.39 9.32 -18.72
C SER A 188 8.03 9.86 -17.44
N PHE A 189 8.34 9.01 -16.46
CA PHE A 189 8.91 9.44 -15.18
C PHE A 189 10.44 9.43 -15.16
N PRO A 190 11.06 10.46 -14.56
CA PRO A 190 12.49 10.43 -14.30
C PRO A 190 12.85 9.21 -13.45
N ARG A 191 13.78 8.36 -13.93
CA ARG A 191 14.19 7.15 -13.21
C ARG A 191 14.62 7.42 -11.77
N HIS A 192 15.24 8.56 -11.50
CA HIS A 192 15.70 8.94 -10.16
C HIS A 192 14.57 9.13 -9.13
N LEU A 193 13.31 9.27 -9.57
CA LEU A 193 12.14 9.33 -8.69
C LEU A 193 11.61 7.94 -8.34
N LEU A 194 11.76 6.97 -9.23
CA LEU A 194 11.26 5.60 -9.05
C LEU A 194 12.31 4.65 -8.48
N VAL A 195 13.59 4.94 -8.67
CA VAL A 195 14.72 4.12 -8.23
C VAL A 195 15.35 4.75 -6.98
N PRO A 196 15.68 3.96 -5.94
CA PRO A 196 16.42 4.44 -4.78
C PRO A 196 17.74 5.10 -5.20
N THR A 197 18.16 6.17 -4.52
CA THR A 197 19.42 6.88 -4.82
C THR A 197 20.68 6.09 -4.40
N VAL A 198 20.51 4.92 -3.76
CA VAL A 198 21.60 4.13 -3.19
C VAL A 198 22.30 3.30 -4.27
N SER A 199 23.64 3.34 -4.29
CA SER A 199 24.49 2.67 -5.30
C SER A 199 24.64 1.15 -5.13
N GLN A 200 23.85 0.50 -4.27
CA GLN A 200 23.89 -0.94 -4.00
C GLN A 200 22.57 -1.61 -4.44
N SER A 201 22.61 -2.93 -4.66
CA SER A 201 21.42 -3.74 -4.93
C SER A 201 20.51 -3.78 -3.70
N VAL A 202 19.57 -2.84 -3.62
CA VAL A 202 18.55 -2.78 -2.56
C VAL A 202 17.49 -3.87 -2.83
N LEU A 203 17.21 -4.74 -1.86
CA LEU A 203 16.14 -5.72 -1.99
C LEU A 203 14.77 -5.02 -1.99
N PRO A 204 13.73 -5.59 -2.62
CA PRO A 204 12.41 -4.96 -2.76
C PRO A 204 11.80 -4.38 -1.48
N THR A 205 12.15 -4.90 -0.31
CA THR A 205 11.57 -4.49 0.98
C THR A 205 12.58 -3.87 1.95
N ASP A 206 13.80 -3.57 1.49
CA ASP A 206 14.81 -2.88 2.29
C ASP A 206 14.48 -1.39 2.47
N VAL A 207 15.10 -0.76 3.48
CA VAL A 207 15.04 0.70 3.65
C VAL A 207 15.60 1.39 2.42
N GLY A 208 14.87 2.41 1.94
CA GLY A 208 15.13 3.14 0.70
C GLY A 208 14.40 2.56 -0.52
N SER A 209 13.84 1.34 -0.45
CA SER A 209 13.05 0.81 -1.56
C SER A 209 11.79 1.63 -1.82
N ARG A 210 11.51 1.83 -3.10
CA ARG A 210 10.38 2.60 -3.60
C ARG A 210 9.40 1.68 -4.31
N ILE A 211 8.18 1.64 -3.79
CA ILE A 211 7.15 0.70 -4.21
C ILE A 211 5.89 1.51 -4.51
N GLY A 212 5.27 1.30 -5.66
CA GLY A 212 4.06 2.01 -6.03
C GLY A 212 3.02 1.11 -6.67
N VAL A 213 1.77 1.55 -6.61
CA VAL A 213 0.62 0.90 -7.25
C VAL A 213 -0.07 1.90 -8.17
N PHE A 214 -0.56 1.41 -9.29
CA PHE A 214 -1.40 2.17 -10.22
C PHE A 214 -2.33 1.20 -10.96
N TYR A 215 -3.32 1.76 -11.65
CA TYR A 215 -4.16 1.00 -12.58
C TYR A 215 -4.16 1.64 -13.96
N ILE A 216 -4.37 0.81 -14.98
CA ILE A 216 -4.57 1.23 -16.36
C ILE A 216 -5.89 0.62 -16.86
N PRO A 217 -6.82 1.42 -17.41
CA PRO A 217 -8.00 0.88 -18.10
C PRO A 217 -7.57 -0.04 -19.25
N SER A 218 -7.96 -1.31 -19.18
CA SER A 218 -7.70 -2.32 -20.21
C SER A 218 -8.87 -2.44 -21.19
N SER A 219 -10.06 -2.02 -20.77
CA SER A 219 -11.27 -1.92 -21.57
C SER A 219 -12.15 -0.74 -21.11
N GLU A 220 -13.33 -0.58 -21.70
CA GLU A 220 -14.28 0.45 -21.26
C GLU A 220 -14.78 0.22 -19.83
N GLU A 221 -14.88 -1.04 -19.39
CA GLU A 221 -15.46 -1.41 -18.08
C GLU A 221 -14.40 -1.81 -17.05
N PHE A 222 -13.28 -2.38 -17.52
CA PHE A 222 -12.27 -2.99 -16.65
C PHE A 222 -10.89 -2.32 -16.73
N ALA A 223 -10.15 -2.41 -15.64
CA ALA A 223 -8.77 -1.99 -15.50
C ALA A 223 -7.87 -3.13 -15.01
N GLU A 224 -6.58 -2.97 -15.29
CA GLU A 224 -5.48 -3.81 -14.79
C GLU A 224 -4.72 -3.06 -13.70
N MET A 225 -4.38 -3.74 -12.61
CA MET A 225 -3.52 -3.24 -11.54
C MET A 225 -2.08 -3.69 -11.75
N HIS A 226 -1.17 -2.74 -11.59
CA HIS A 226 0.27 -2.94 -11.66
C HIS A 226 0.95 -2.44 -10.38
N ILE A 227 2.12 -3.01 -10.08
CA ILE A 227 3.03 -2.43 -9.10
C ILE A 227 4.38 -2.11 -9.74
N VAL A 228 4.99 -1.03 -9.25
CA VAL A 228 6.38 -0.69 -9.52
C VAL A 228 7.21 -0.99 -8.27
N VAL A 229 8.36 -1.64 -8.46
CA VAL A 229 9.36 -1.85 -7.41
C VAL A 229 10.69 -1.32 -7.92
N ASN A 230 11.23 -0.31 -7.26
CA ASN A 230 12.52 0.31 -7.57
C ASN A 230 12.68 0.65 -9.07
N GLY A 231 11.63 1.24 -9.65
CA GLY A 231 11.59 1.63 -11.07
C GLY A 231 11.28 0.51 -12.07
N ALA A 232 11.11 -0.72 -11.62
CA ALA A 232 10.70 -1.85 -12.46
C ALA A 232 9.20 -2.14 -12.28
N ASP A 233 8.44 -2.03 -13.37
CA ASP A 233 7.05 -2.52 -13.45
C ASP A 233 7.05 -4.05 -13.34
N GLN A 234 6.21 -4.59 -12.45
CA GLN A 234 6.07 -6.03 -12.24
C GLN A 234 5.00 -6.66 -13.15
N GLY A 235 4.37 -5.87 -14.02
CA GLY A 235 3.31 -6.32 -14.93
C GLY A 235 1.94 -6.34 -14.25
N VAL A 236 0.97 -6.95 -14.95
CA VAL A 236 -0.41 -7.09 -14.47
C VAL A 236 -0.42 -8.07 -13.30
N LEU A 237 -0.83 -7.59 -12.13
CA LEU A 237 -1.03 -8.43 -10.94
C LEU A 237 -2.49 -8.82 -10.73
N GLU A 238 -3.42 -7.92 -11.08
CA GLU A 238 -4.86 -8.17 -11.05
C GLU A 238 -5.48 -7.56 -12.30
N ASP A 239 -6.40 -8.29 -12.93
CA ASP A 239 -7.19 -7.83 -14.06
C ASP A 239 -8.68 -7.77 -13.69
N GLY A 240 -9.51 -7.26 -14.60
CA GLY A 240 -10.96 -7.26 -14.39
C GLY A 240 -11.45 -6.33 -13.27
N ILE A 241 -10.67 -5.31 -12.88
CA ILE A 241 -11.09 -4.33 -11.86
C ILE A 241 -12.19 -3.44 -12.45
N PRO A 242 -13.42 -3.42 -11.90
CA PRO A 242 -14.53 -2.64 -12.45
C PRO A 242 -14.40 -1.15 -12.06
N TYR A 243 -13.40 -0.48 -12.62
CA TYR A 243 -12.96 0.86 -12.21
C TYR A 243 -14.01 1.97 -12.42
N ARG A 244 -15.10 1.69 -13.16
CA ARG A 244 -16.23 2.62 -13.34
C ARG A 244 -17.31 2.49 -12.27
N ASP A 245 -17.36 1.38 -11.54
CA ASP A 245 -18.38 1.15 -10.51
C ASP A 245 -18.17 2.06 -9.28
N ALA A 246 -16.90 2.34 -8.95
CA ALA A 246 -16.51 3.22 -7.86
C ALA A 246 -15.06 3.73 -8.02
N PRO A 247 -14.72 4.91 -7.45
CA PRO A 247 -13.35 5.44 -7.47
C PRO A 247 -12.34 4.49 -6.79
N LEU A 248 -11.11 4.44 -7.31
CA LEU A 248 -10.05 3.58 -6.78
C LEU A 248 -9.06 4.37 -5.92
N PHE A 249 -8.89 3.94 -4.68
CA PHE A 249 -7.92 4.48 -3.72
C PHE A 249 -6.71 3.54 -3.61
N GLY A 250 -5.52 4.11 -3.45
CA GLY A 250 -4.34 3.33 -3.11
C GLY A 250 -4.42 2.84 -1.66
N VAL A 251 -4.01 1.60 -1.41
CA VAL A 251 -3.98 0.98 -0.08
C VAL A 251 -2.54 0.63 0.28
N VAL A 252 -2.15 0.92 1.51
CA VAL A 252 -0.88 0.45 2.08
C VAL A 252 -1.14 -0.19 3.44
N ASP A 253 -0.64 -1.40 3.65
CA ASP A 253 -0.57 -2.02 4.97
C ASP A 253 0.90 -2.09 5.41
N VAL A 254 1.25 -1.28 6.42
CA VAL A 254 2.59 -1.20 7.01
C VAL A 254 2.80 -2.43 7.89
N TYR A 255 3.01 -3.56 7.22
CA TYR A 255 2.96 -4.90 7.79
C TYR A 255 4.35 -5.52 8.00
N GLY A 256 4.43 -6.45 8.94
CA GLY A 256 5.59 -7.31 9.14
C GLY A 256 6.84 -6.52 9.54
N THR A 257 7.93 -6.70 8.79
CA THR A 257 9.20 -6.02 9.01
C THR A 257 9.16 -4.54 8.65
N THR A 258 8.20 -4.08 7.86
CA THR A 258 8.10 -2.67 7.49
C THR A 258 7.54 -1.87 8.67
N LYS A 259 8.24 -0.82 9.06
CA LYS A 259 7.92 0.02 10.23
C LYS A 259 7.41 1.40 9.86
N GLN A 260 7.94 1.95 8.76
CA GLN A 260 7.71 3.32 8.35
C GLN A 260 7.78 3.44 6.84
N VAL A 261 6.84 4.19 6.28
CA VAL A 261 6.77 4.51 4.86
C VAL A 261 6.46 5.98 4.64
N ARG A 262 6.92 6.53 3.52
CA ARG A 262 6.63 7.90 3.09
C ARG A 262 6.08 7.93 1.67
N VAL A 263 5.00 8.67 1.44
CA VAL A 263 4.50 8.97 0.08
C VAL A 263 5.52 9.84 -0.64
N LEU A 264 5.93 9.41 -1.83
CA LEU A 264 6.76 10.19 -2.73
C LEU A 264 5.91 10.87 -3.79
N HIS A 265 6.13 12.17 -3.98
CA HIS A 265 5.50 12.93 -5.04
C HIS A 265 6.36 12.86 -6.31
N ILE A 266 5.98 11.99 -7.24
CA ILE A 266 6.62 11.92 -8.57
C ILE A 266 6.39 13.22 -9.36
N HIS A 267 5.32 13.93 -9.00
CA HIS A 267 4.89 15.19 -9.58
C HIS A 267 4.89 16.24 -8.47
N SER A 268 5.90 17.10 -8.42
CA SER A 268 5.82 18.36 -7.65
C SER A 268 4.73 19.30 -8.22
N VAL A 269 4.25 18.99 -9.44
CA VAL A 269 3.23 19.70 -10.19
C VAL A 269 2.39 18.65 -10.94
N PRO A 270 1.05 18.64 -10.82
CA PRO A 270 0.20 17.65 -11.48
C PRO A 270 0.51 17.55 -12.98
N SER A 271 0.33 16.36 -13.57
CA SER A 271 0.49 16.19 -15.02
C SER A 271 -0.41 17.20 -15.73
N LEU A 272 0.02 17.72 -16.88
CA LEU A 272 -0.80 18.66 -17.66
C LEU A 272 -2.19 18.08 -17.93
N GLN A 273 -2.28 16.76 -18.12
CA GLN A 273 -3.54 16.05 -18.32
C GLN A 273 -4.46 16.15 -17.08
N ASN A 274 -3.93 15.86 -15.88
CA ASN A 274 -4.69 15.96 -14.62
C ASN A 274 -5.03 17.42 -14.30
N ALA A 275 -4.09 18.35 -14.49
CA ALA A 275 -4.34 19.78 -14.28
C ALA A 275 -5.44 20.31 -15.23
N CYS A 276 -5.40 19.93 -16.51
CA CYS A 276 -6.46 20.25 -17.47
C CYS A 276 -7.80 19.64 -17.04
N ARG A 277 -7.80 18.39 -16.57
CA ARG A 277 -8.99 17.69 -16.08
C ARG A 277 -9.66 18.49 -14.97
N ASP A 278 -8.90 18.85 -13.94
CA ASP A 278 -9.41 19.58 -12.77
C ASP A 278 -10.00 20.93 -13.18
N VAL A 279 -9.30 21.67 -14.05
CA VAL A 279 -9.79 22.97 -14.57
C VAL A 279 -11.08 22.80 -15.38
N ILE A 280 -11.18 21.74 -16.19
CA ILE A 280 -12.39 21.44 -16.97
C ILE A 280 -13.55 21.09 -16.04
N LEU A 281 -13.36 20.19 -15.07
CA LEU A 281 -14.42 19.74 -14.17
C LEU A 281 -14.87 20.82 -13.17
N GLN A 282 -14.02 21.80 -12.86
CA GLN A 282 -14.42 23.00 -12.11
C GLN A 282 -15.35 23.93 -12.91
N ARG A 283 -15.27 23.91 -14.24
CA ARG A 283 -16.00 24.82 -15.13
C ARG A 283 -17.17 24.17 -15.87
N VAL A 284 -17.15 22.85 -15.99
CA VAL A 284 -18.13 22.07 -16.74
C VAL A 284 -18.74 21.04 -15.80
N LYS A 285 -20.08 21.07 -15.65
CA LYS A 285 -20.80 20.04 -14.90
C LYS A 285 -20.52 18.67 -15.52
N TYR A 286 -20.39 17.65 -14.69
CA TYR A 286 -20.14 16.27 -15.13
C TYR A 286 -21.08 15.81 -16.26
N ALA A 287 -22.38 16.07 -16.12
CA ALA A 287 -23.41 15.77 -17.12
C ALA A 287 -23.36 16.66 -18.39
N ALA A 288 -22.40 17.55 -18.55
CA ALA A 288 -22.18 18.34 -19.76
C ALA A 288 -20.92 17.92 -20.51
N VAL A 289 -20.09 17.04 -19.92
CA VAL A 289 -18.81 16.59 -20.52
C VAL A 289 -19.04 15.87 -21.86
N TYR A 290 -20.10 15.06 -21.99
CA TYR A 290 -20.40 14.36 -23.25
C TYR A 290 -20.73 15.30 -24.42
N LYS A 291 -21.14 16.55 -24.13
CA LYS A 291 -21.44 17.57 -25.14
C LYS A 291 -20.20 18.35 -25.59
N LEU A 292 -19.06 18.17 -24.93
CA LEU A 292 -17.84 18.83 -25.33
C LEU A 292 -17.35 18.28 -26.68
N PRO A 293 -16.79 19.11 -27.57
CA PRO A 293 -16.21 18.68 -28.84
C PRO A 293 -14.83 18.05 -28.62
N LEU A 294 -14.76 17.05 -27.72
CA LEU A 294 -13.54 16.32 -27.38
C LEU A 294 -13.60 14.89 -27.95
N PRO A 295 -12.45 14.28 -28.27
CA PRO A 295 -12.36 12.84 -28.53
C PRO A 295 -12.97 12.00 -27.40
N GLU A 296 -13.62 10.89 -27.73
CA GLU A 296 -14.30 10.01 -26.75
C GLU A 296 -13.37 9.56 -25.62
N LYS A 297 -12.13 9.18 -25.92
CA LYS A 297 -11.12 8.83 -24.90
C LYS A 297 -10.87 9.93 -23.87
N LEU A 298 -10.93 11.21 -24.28
CA LEU A 298 -10.78 12.33 -23.34
C LEU A 298 -12.06 12.58 -22.53
N LYS A 299 -13.24 12.37 -23.12
CA LYS A 299 -14.51 12.42 -22.38
C LYS A 299 -14.58 11.32 -21.34
N GLU A 300 -14.23 10.09 -21.71
CA GLU A 300 -14.14 8.94 -20.79
C GLU A 300 -13.16 9.20 -19.66
N TYR A 301 -11.97 9.73 -20.00
CA TYR A 301 -11.03 10.16 -18.99
C TYR A 301 -11.70 11.15 -18.05
N LEU A 302 -12.25 12.28 -18.51
CA LEU A 302 -12.93 13.30 -17.69
C LEU A 302 -14.11 12.76 -16.86
N LEU A 303 -14.78 11.70 -17.32
CA LEU A 303 -15.89 11.00 -16.67
C LEU A 303 -15.44 9.81 -15.81
N CYS A 304 -14.14 9.59 -15.62
CA CYS A 304 -13.69 8.63 -14.62
C CYS A 304 -14.10 9.11 -13.21
N PRO A 305 -14.73 8.28 -12.36
CA PRO A 305 -15.04 8.64 -10.98
C PRO A 305 -13.75 9.02 -10.23
N VAL A 306 -13.79 10.13 -9.47
CA VAL A 306 -12.71 10.60 -8.57
C VAL A 306 -13.25 10.67 -7.15
#